data_AF-A0A316H2X5-F1
#
_entry.id   AF-A0A316H2X5-F1
#
_cell.length_a   1.000
_cell.length_b   1.000
_cell.length_c   1.000
_cell.angle_alpha   90.00
_cell.angle_beta   90.00
_cell.angle_gamma   90.00
#
_symmetry.space_group_name_H-M   'P 1'
#
loop_
_entity.id
_entity.type
_entity.pdbx_description
1 polymer ?
#
loop_
_entity_poly.entity_id
_entity_poly.type
_entity_poly.pdbx_seq_one_letter_code
_entity_poly.pdbx_strand_id
1 'polypeptide(L)' 'MTVDEANNDEALRKLRHDIKNQLSNIILALEQLRYEIPEPSADILFYIDTISISTNRINALLKNNE' A
#
# COMPACT_ATOMS: atom_id res chain seq x y z
N MET A 1 20.32 22.69 9.73
CA MET A 1 19.43 22.23 8.66
C MET A 1 19.15 23.43 7.78
N THR A 2 19.53 23.35 6.51
CA THR A 2 19.28 24.44 5.55
C THR A 2 17.78 24.46 5.19
N VAL A 3 17.30 25.59 4.67
CA VAL A 3 15.89 25.72 4.25
C VAL A 3 15.54 24.70 3.15
N ASP A 4 16.50 24.37 2.29
CA ASP A 4 16.32 23.39 1.21
C ASP A 4 16.22 21.95 1.74
N GLU A 5 16.96 21.60 2.79
CA GLU A 5 16.85 20.28 3.45
C GLU A 5 15.48 20.09 4.11
N ALA A 6 14.96 21.12 4.78
CA ALA A 6 13.66 21.07 5.45
C ALA A 6 12.50 20.86 4.46
N ASN A 7 12.57 21.52 3.30
CA ASN A 7 11.58 21.38 2.24
C ASN A 7 11.59 19.98 1.61
N ASN A 8 12.78 19.38 1.45
CA ASN A 8 12.92 18.05 0.90
C ASN A 8 12.36 16.97 1.85
N ASP A 9 12.58 17.11 3.15
CA ASP A 9 12.00 16.22 4.17
C ASP A 9 10.48 16.30 4.20
N GLU A 10 9.91 17.50 4.05
CA GLU A 10 8.46 17.68 3.97
C GLU A 10 7.88 17.04 2.70
N ALA A 11 8.54 17.20 1.55
CA ALA A 11 8.14 16.58 0.30
C ALA A 11 8.16 15.05 0.39
N LEU A 12 9.20 14.47 0.99
CA LEU A 12 9.31 13.03 1.23
C LEU A 12 8.24 12.51 2.19
N ARG A 13 7.90 13.27 3.24
CA ARG A 13 6.80 12.91 4.15
C ARG A 13 5.44 12.90 3.44
N LYS A 14 5.17 13.91 2.62
CA LYS A 14 3.93 13.98 1.81
C LYS A 14 3.84 12.82 0.83
N LEU A 15 4.92 12.54 0.09
CA LEU A 15 4.98 11.41 -0.82
C LEU A 15 4.73 10.07 -0.10
N ARG A 16 5.35 9.86 1.06
CA ARG A 16 5.15 8.66 1.89
C ARG A 16 3.69 8.52 2.33
N HIS A 17 3.06 9.61 2.76
CA HIS A 17 1.65 9.63 3.14
C HIS A 17 0.76 9.23 1.94
N ASP A 18 0.99 9.82 0.78
CA ASP A 18 0.17 9.56 -0.41
C ASP A 18 0.31 8.11 -0.88
N ILE A 19 1.52 7.54 -0.84
CA ILE A 19 1.73 6.12 -1.14
C ILE A 19 1.01 5.24 -0.10
N LYS A 20 1.15 5.52 1.21
CA LYS A 20 0.43 4.78 2.26
C LYS A 20 -1.08 4.79 2.01
N ASN A 21 -1.64 5.92 1.61
CA ASN A 21 -3.06 6.06 1.27
C ASN A 21 -3.48 5.19 0.07
N GLN A 22 -2.68 5.16 -1.00
CA GLN A 22 -2.96 4.29 -2.15
C GLN A 22 -2.89 2.80 -1.79
N LEU A 23 -1.92 2.40 -0.97
CA LEU A 23 -1.81 1.01 -0.50
C LEU A 23 -3.02 0.62 0.35
N SER A 24 -3.51 1.51 1.22
CA SER A 24 -4.74 1.29 1.99
C SER A 24 -5.96 1.12 1.07
N ASN A 25 -6.09 1.95 0.03
CA ASN A 25 -7.19 1.83 -0.93
C ASN A 25 -7.15 0.50 -1.70
N ILE A 26 -5.96 0.03 -2.09
CA ILE A 26 -5.79 -1.27 -2.76
C ILE A 26 -6.22 -2.41 -1.84
N ILE A 27 -5.79 -2.41 -0.57
CA ILE A 27 -6.20 -3.45 0.40
C ILE A 27 -7.72 -3.45 0.55
N LEU A 28 -8.33 -2.28 0.72
CA LEU A 28 -9.79 -2.17 0.84
C LEU A 28 -10.50 -2.73 -0.41
N ALA A 29 -10.03 -2.38 -1.61
CA ALA A 29 -10.62 -2.89 -2.84
C ALA A 29 -10.50 -4.41 -2.97
N LEU A 30 -9.36 -4.99 -2.58
CA LEU A 30 -9.17 -6.44 -2.58
C LEU A 30 -10.09 -7.15 -1.57
N GLU A 31 -10.25 -6.59 -0.37
CA GLU A 31 -11.19 -7.11 0.64
C GLU A 31 -12.61 -7.14 0.09
N GLN A 32 -13.09 -6.03 -0.49
CA GLN A 32 -14.42 -5.98 -1.10
C GLN A 32 -14.56 -6.95 -2.28
N LEU A 33 -13.54 -7.04 -3.14
CA LEU A 33 -13.54 -7.94 -4.28
C LEU A 33 -13.68 -9.42 -3.87
N ARG A 34 -13.10 -9.84 -2.74
CA ARG A 34 -13.27 -11.22 -2.23
C ARG A 34 -14.73 -11.55 -1.94
N TYR A 35 -15.52 -10.58 -1.47
CA TYR A 35 -16.94 -10.78 -1.17
C TYR A 35 -17.83 -10.78 -2.42
N GLU A 36 -17.42 -10.05 -3.47
CA GLU A 36 -18.17 -9.93 -4.73
C GLU A 36 -17.99 -11.15 -5.65
N ILE A 37 -16.96 -11.97 -5.46
CA ILE A 37 -16.71 -13.14 -6.30
C ILE A 37 -17.31 -14.40 -5.65
N PRO A 38 -18.44 -14.93 -6.15
CA PRO A 38 -18.96 -16.21 -5.66
C PRO A 38 -18.03 -17.35 -6.07
N GLU A 39 -17.75 -18.25 -5.13
CA GLU A 39 -16.93 -19.45 -5.33
C GLU A 39 -15.60 -19.17 -6.08
N PRO A 40 -14.72 -18.31 -5.53
CA PRO A 40 -13.49 -17.93 -6.23
C PRO A 40 -12.60 -19.14 -6.45
N SER A 41 -12.05 -19.25 -7.67
CA SER A 41 -11.08 -20.30 -8.00
C SER A 41 -9.79 -20.13 -7.18
N ALA A 42 -9.00 -21.19 -7.08
CA ALA A 42 -7.69 -21.15 -6.42
C ALA A 42 -6.77 -20.07 -7.01
N ASP A 43 -6.82 -19.85 -8.33
CA ASP A 43 -6.03 -18.82 -9.00
C ASP A 43 -6.46 -17.42 -8.57
N ILE A 44 -7.77 -17.16 -8.49
CA ILE A 44 -8.30 -15.87 -8.03
C ILE A 44 -7.83 -15.59 -6.60
N LEU A 45 -7.97 -16.57 -5.70
CA LEU A 45 -7.51 -16.46 -4.31
C LEU A 45 -6.01 -16.18 -4.25
N PHE A 46 -5.21 -16.91 -5.04
CA PHE A 46 -3.76 -16.71 -5.14
C PHE A 46 -3.40 -15.29 -5.59
N TYR A 47 -4.07 -14.75 -6.60
CA TYR A 47 -3.80 -13.39 -7.07
C TYR A 47 -4.16 -12.34 -6.01
N ILE A 48 -5.33 -12.45 -5.38
CA ILE A 48 -5.75 -11.52 -4.33
C ILE A 48 -4.78 -11.57 -3.14
N ASP A 49 -4.37 -12.77 -2.71
CA ASP A 49 -3.38 -12.94 -1.63
C ASP A 49 -2.03 -12.32 -2.02
N THR A 50 -1.56 -12.57 -3.24
CA THR A 50 -0.27 -12.06 -3.73
C THR A 50 -0.23 -10.53 -3.77
N ILE A 51 -1.30 -9.89 -4.25
CA ILE A 51 -1.39 -8.43 -4.28
C ILE A 51 -1.47 -7.88 -2.84
N SER A 52 -2.25 -8.51 -1.96
CA SER A 52 -2.35 -8.10 -0.55
C SER A 52 -1.00 -8.19 0.17
N ILE A 53 -0.28 -9.31 0.03
CA ILE A 53 1.05 -9.51 0.61
C ILE A 53 2.03 -8.44 0.11
N SER A 54 2.03 -8.18 -1.20
CA SER A 54 2.93 -7.19 -1.80
C SER A 54 2.63 -5.78 -1.28
N THR A 55 1.35 -5.42 -1.19
CA THR A 55 0.89 -4.12 -0.67
C THR A 55 1.32 -3.92 0.79
N ASN A 56 1.17 -4.96 1.62
CA ASN A 56 1.61 -4.94 3.01
C ASN A 56 3.14 -4.85 3.16
N ARG A 57 3.90 -5.52 2.28
CA ARG A 57 5.36 -5.42 2.25
C ARG A 57 5.83 -4.01 1.91
N ILE A 58 5.22 -3.37 0.90
CA ILE A 58 5.54 -1.97 0.55
C ILE A 58 5.21 -1.06 1.74
N ASN A 59 4.07 -1.24 2.39
CA ASN A 59 3.71 -0.45 3.57
C ASN A 59 4.72 -0.63 4.72
N ALA A 60 5.23 -1.85 4.95
CA ALA A 60 6.28 -2.11 5.92
C ALA A 60 7.62 -1.43 5.57
N LEU A 61 8.02 -1.46 4.29
CA LEU A 61 9.21 -0.74 3.82
C LEU A 61 9.09 0.77 4.03
N LEU A 62 7.90 1.35 3.87
CA LEU A 62 7.66 2.77 4.14
C LEU A 62 7.68 3.12 5.64
N LYS A 63 7.56 2.15 6.55
CA LYS A 63 7.69 2.35 8.00
C LYS A 63 9.13 2.18 8.48
N ASN A 64 9.87 1.23 7.91
CA ASN A 64 11.24 0.92 8.32
C ASN A 64 12.29 1.95 7.84
N ASN A 65 11.90 2.94 7.04
CA ASN A 65 12.73 4.08 6.62
C ASN A 65 12.34 5.38 7.38
N GLU A 66 11.87 5.27 8.62
CA GLU A 66 11.69 6.38 9.59
C GLU A 66 12.79 6.28 10.65
#